data_AF-Q13UH1-F1
#
_entry.id   AF-Q13UH1-F1
#
_cell.length_a   1.000
_cell.length_b   1.000
_cell.length_c   1.000
_cell.angle_alpha   90.00
_cell.angle_beta   90.00
_cell.angle_gamma   90.00
#
_symmetry.space_group_name_H-M   'P 1'
#
loop_
_entity.id
_entity.type
_entity.pdbx_description
1 polymer ?
#
loop_
_entity_poly.entity_id
_entity_poly.type
_entity_poly.pdbx_seq_one_letter_code
_entity_poly.pdbx_strand_id
1 'polypeptide(L)'
;MSETKDEVWKKLEAFAREELGKPIFGQLRIEPNSKLEDELGLTGTDAVDFIDKWAERFGVAAEGFPYDRYFGPEGLDLIGAVASLFSKRDRKAAAQPLTLGMLADAMRAGRWDTAAIEATARSD
;
A
#
# COMPACT_ATOMS: atom_id res chain seq x y z
N MET A 1 18.08 8.95 -18.34
CA MET A 1 17.72 7.70 -17.64
C MET A 1 16.48 7.94 -16.75
N SER A 2 15.38 8.47 -17.32
CA SER A 2 14.13 8.72 -16.56
C SER A 2 13.02 7.71 -16.89
N GLU A 3 13.17 6.98 -18.00
CA GLU A 3 12.17 6.05 -18.55
C GLU A 3 11.74 4.99 -17.53
N THR A 4 12.67 4.47 -16.73
CA THR A 4 12.40 3.43 -15.73
C THR A 4 11.49 3.91 -14.60
N LYS A 5 11.54 5.19 -14.20
CA LYS A 5 10.70 5.70 -13.10
C LYS A 5 9.23 5.77 -13.52
N ASP A 6 8.97 6.30 -14.71
CA ASP A 6 7.64 6.43 -15.29
C ASP A 6 7.05 5.06 -15.66
N GLU A 7 7.87 4.14 -16.16
CA GLU A 7 7.43 2.77 -16.46
C GLU A 7 7.04 1.98 -15.22
N VAL A 8 7.84 2.06 -14.14
CA VAL A 8 7.51 1.42 -12.86
C VAL A 8 6.19 1.97 -12.33
N TRP A 9 6.01 3.30 -12.36
CA TRP A 9 4.77 3.93 -11.92
C TRP A 9 3.56 3.47 -12.73
N LYS A 10 3.64 3.49 -14.07
CA LYS A 10 2.56 3.04 -14.94
C LYS A 10 2.16 1.59 -14.68
N LYS A 11 3.13 0.70 -14.43
CA LYS A 11 2.87 -0.70 -14.08
C LYS A 11 2.16 -0.83 -12.75
N LEU A 12 2.60 -0.09 -11.72
CA LEU A 12 1.96 -0.07 -10.41
C LEU A 12 0.54 0.50 -10.49
N GLU A 13 0.36 1.60 -11.21
CA GLU A 13 -0.95 2.22 -11.42
C GLU A 13 -1.92 1.24 -12.10
N ALA A 14 -1.47 0.57 -13.17
CA ALA A 14 -2.27 -0.43 -13.87
C ALA A 14 -2.67 -1.59 -12.94
N PHE A 15 -1.74 -2.10 -12.14
CA PHE A 15 -2.03 -3.12 -11.13
C PHE A 15 -3.02 -2.63 -10.08
N ALA A 16 -2.81 -1.44 -9.51
CA ALA A 16 -3.71 -0.86 -8.52
C ALA A 16 -5.13 -0.67 -9.08
N ARG A 17 -5.28 -0.24 -10.34
CA ARG A 17 -6.58 -0.14 -11.01
C ARG A 17 -7.24 -1.51 -11.24
N GLU A 18 -6.46 -2.55 -11.47
CA GLU A 18 -6.96 -3.91 -11.66
C GLU A 18 -7.49 -4.48 -10.35
N GLU A 19 -6.72 -4.37 -9.26
CA GLU A 19 -7.11 -4.90 -7.94
C GLU A 19 -8.24 -4.09 -7.29
N LEU A 20 -8.21 -2.75 -7.38
CA LEU A 20 -9.26 -1.89 -6.82
C LEU A 20 -10.53 -1.84 -7.69
N GLY A 21 -10.42 -2.32 -8.93
CA GLY A 21 -11.49 -2.26 -9.92
C GLY A 21 -11.84 -0.84 -10.37
N LYS A 22 -12.91 -0.75 -11.18
CA LYS A 22 -13.47 0.53 -11.60
C LYS A 22 -14.46 1.00 -10.54
N PRO A 23 -14.32 2.22 -9.99
CA PRO A 23 -15.31 2.75 -9.05
C PRO A 23 -16.68 2.81 -9.74
N ILE A 24 -17.71 2.38 -9.02
CA ILE A 24 -19.10 2.38 -9.51
C ILE A 24 -19.61 3.82 -9.73
N PHE A 25 -19.02 4.80 -9.02
CA PHE A 25 -19.23 6.22 -9.20
C PHE A 25 -17.90 6.99 -9.07
N GLY A 26 -17.62 7.90 -10.02
CA GLY A 26 -16.45 8.79 -9.99
C GLY A 26 -15.22 8.25 -10.75
N GLN A 27 -14.10 8.99 -10.65
CA GLN A 27 -12.78 8.58 -11.14
C GLN A 27 -11.92 8.20 -9.94
N LEU A 28 -11.37 6.98 -9.93
CA LEU A 28 -10.36 6.58 -8.97
C LEU A 28 -9.06 7.30 -9.34
N ARG A 29 -8.74 8.33 -8.56
CA ARG A 29 -7.48 9.07 -8.66
C ARG A 29 -6.41 8.27 -7.94
N ILE A 30 -5.42 7.85 -8.70
CA ILE A 30 -4.28 7.08 -8.22
C ILE A 30 -3.06 7.97 -8.43
N GLU A 31 -2.48 8.41 -7.34
CA GLU A 31 -1.32 9.30 -7.29
C GLU A 31 -0.23 8.65 -6.42
N PRO A 32 1.06 9.02 -6.59
CA PRO A 32 2.15 8.42 -5.80
C PRO A 32 2.00 8.67 -4.30
N ASN A 33 1.39 9.78 -3.90
CA ASN A 33 1.08 10.09 -2.51
C ASN A 33 -0.23 9.43 -2.03
N SER A 34 -0.96 8.72 -2.90
CA SER A 34 -2.22 8.10 -2.53
C SER A 34 -2.02 7.06 -1.45
N LYS A 35 -2.76 7.22 -0.36
CA LYS A 35 -2.70 6.35 0.81
C LYS A 35 -3.54 5.09 0.59
N LEU A 36 -2.95 3.92 0.84
CA LEU A 36 -3.63 2.64 0.63
C LEU A 36 -4.92 2.53 1.45
N GLU A 37 -4.87 2.85 2.75
CA GLU A 37 -6.06 2.75 3.62
C GLU A 37 -7.05 3.90 3.41
N ASP A 38 -6.60 5.16 3.51
CA ASP A 38 -7.50 6.31 3.55
C ASP A 38 -8.13 6.66 2.19
N GLU A 39 -7.42 6.42 1.08
CA GLU A 39 -7.88 6.85 -0.26
C GLU A 39 -8.26 5.67 -1.16
N LEU A 40 -7.55 4.55 -1.05
CA LEU A 40 -7.84 3.36 -1.85
C LEU A 40 -8.75 2.37 -1.12
N GLY A 41 -8.99 2.56 0.18
CA GLY A 41 -9.85 1.70 0.98
C GLY A 41 -9.28 0.30 1.22
N LEU A 42 -7.98 0.10 0.99
CA LEU A 42 -7.29 -1.16 1.25
C LEU A 42 -7.02 -1.29 2.74
N THR A 43 -7.94 -1.89 3.47
CA THR A 43 -7.85 -2.07 4.92
C THR A 43 -7.78 -3.54 5.31
N GLY A 44 -7.07 -3.83 6.39
CA GLY A 44 -6.96 -5.18 6.94
C GLY A 44 -6.54 -6.26 5.95
N THR A 45 -7.32 -7.33 5.84
CA THR A 45 -7.00 -8.49 4.97
C THR A 45 -6.87 -8.11 3.50
N ASP A 46 -7.69 -7.19 3.00
CA ASP A 46 -7.61 -6.73 1.60
C ASP A 46 -6.27 -6.04 1.32
N ALA A 47 -5.75 -5.32 2.32
CA ALA A 47 -4.46 -4.66 2.21
C ALA A 47 -3.29 -5.65 2.19
N VAL A 48 -3.37 -6.70 3.01
CA VAL A 48 -2.37 -7.78 3.00
C VAL A 48 -2.37 -8.53 1.68
N ASP A 49 -3.54 -8.94 1.19
CA ASP A 49 -3.69 -9.61 -0.10
C ASP A 49 -3.16 -8.75 -1.25
N PHE A 50 -3.44 -7.43 -1.22
CA PHE A 50 -2.91 -6.49 -2.19
C PHE A 50 -1.37 -6.41 -2.16
N ILE A 51 -0.75 -6.33 -0.98
CA ILE A 51 0.71 -6.29 -0.84
C ILE A 51 1.35 -7.61 -1.30
N ASP A 52 0.76 -8.76 -0.96
CA ASP A 52 1.29 -10.06 -1.34
C ASP A 52 1.24 -10.25 -2.86
N LYS A 53 0.11 -9.93 -3.49
CA LYS A 53 -0.03 -9.94 -4.96
C LYS A 53 0.90 -8.96 -5.64
N TRP A 54 1.08 -7.76 -5.06
CA TRP A 54 2.01 -6.77 -5.59
C TRP A 54 3.44 -7.32 -5.58
N ALA A 55 3.88 -7.86 -4.45
CA ALA A 55 5.22 -8.42 -4.30
C ALA A 55 5.45 -9.59 -5.26
N GLU A 56 4.50 -10.51 -5.37
CA GLU A 56 4.55 -11.63 -6.30
C GLU A 56 4.58 -11.17 -7.76
N ARG A 57 3.68 -10.28 -8.16
CA ARG A 57 3.53 -9.82 -9.55
C ARG A 57 4.76 -9.08 -10.06
N PHE A 58 5.41 -8.31 -9.20
CA PHE A 58 6.57 -7.50 -9.57
C PHE A 58 7.91 -8.09 -9.14
N GLY A 59 7.90 -9.27 -8.50
CA GLY A 59 9.12 -9.93 -8.03
C GLY A 59 9.86 -9.12 -6.97
N VAL A 60 9.13 -8.40 -6.11
CA VAL A 60 9.71 -7.61 -5.04
C VAL A 60 9.90 -8.48 -3.81
N ALA A 61 11.13 -8.57 -3.30
CA ALA A 61 11.39 -9.25 -2.04
C ALA A 61 10.78 -8.46 -0.87
N ALA A 62 9.58 -8.84 -0.44
CA ALA A 62 8.85 -8.22 0.67
C ALA A 62 8.98 -9.01 2.00
N GLU A 63 10.00 -9.88 2.11
CA GLU A 63 10.29 -10.64 3.33
C GLU A 63 10.52 -9.69 4.51
N GLY A 64 9.65 -9.75 5.52
CA GLY A 64 9.72 -8.86 6.68
C GLY A 64 9.04 -7.49 6.52
N PHE A 65 8.11 -7.36 5.55
CA PHE A 65 7.25 -6.19 5.46
C PHE A 65 6.54 -5.92 6.80
N PRO A 66 6.67 -4.73 7.40
CA PRO A 66 6.13 -4.45 8.73
C PRO A 66 4.65 -4.06 8.65
N TYR A 67 3.78 -5.05 8.45
CA TYR A 67 2.34 -4.81 8.34
C TYR A 67 1.79 -4.08 9.58
N ASP A 68 2.28 -4.37 10.79
CA ASP A 68 1.87 -3.73 12.04
C ASP A 68 2.19 -2.23 12.11
N ARG A 69 3.12 -1.77 11.27
CA ARG A 69 3.56 -0.38 11.21
C ARG A 69 2.69 0.48 10.30
N TYR A 70 2.19 -0.13 9.23
CA TYR A 70 1.41 0.53 8.19
C TYR A 70 -0.09 0.30 8.31
N PHE A 71 -0.48 -0.86 8.84
CA PHE A 71 -1.85 -1.23 9.11
C PHE A 71 -2.03 -1.25 10.62
N GLY A 72 -3.06 -0.55 11.11
CA GLY A 72 -3.34 -0.49 12.53
C GLY A 72 -3.60 -1.87 13.13
N PRO A 73 -3.62 -2.01 14.47
CA PRO A 73 -3.91 -3.27 15.14
C PRO A 73 -5.21 -3.91 14.64
N GLU A 74 -6.24 -3.11 14.30
CA GLU A 74 -7.49 -3.62 13.72
C GLU A 74 -7.31 -4.19 12.30
N GLY A 75 -6.38 -3.69 11.49
CA GLY A 75 -6.12 -4.24 10.17
C GLY A 75 -5.57 -5.66 10.23
N LEU A 76 -4.67 -5.93 11.17
CA LEU A 76 -4.16 -7.28 11.43
C LEU A 76 -5.17 -8.14 12.21
N ASP A 77 -5.95 -7.54 13.12
CA ASP A 77 -7.00 -8.24 13.86
C ASP A 77 -8.15 -8.69 12.92
N LEU A 78 -8.43 -7.95 11.85
CA LEU A 78 -9.39 -8.34 10.80
C LEU A 78 -8.96 -9.59 9.99
N ILE A 79 -7.65 -9.91 9.94
CA ILE A 79 -7.15 -11.15 9.34
C ILE A 79 -7.51 -12.36 10.21
N GLY A 80 -7.65 -12.16 11.52
CA GLY A 80 -8.01 -13.18 12.50
C GLY A 80 -9.48 -13.18 12.94
N ALA A 81 -10.19 -12.06 12.84
CA ALA A 81 -11.50 -11.87 13.43
C ALA A 81 -12.42 -10.96 12.60
N VAL A 82 -13.48 -11.54 12.04
CA VAL A 82 -14.68 -10.81 11.62
C VAL A 82 -15.41 -10.36 12.89
N ALA A 83 -14.96 -9.29 13.55
CA ALA A 83 -15.64 -8.80 14.75
C ALA A 83 -15.51 -7.29 14.90
N SER A 84 -16.68 -6.63 14.91
CA SER A 84 -16.90 -5.28 15.43
C SER A 84 -16.69 -4.13 14.45
N LEU A 85 -17.67 -3.97 13.56
CA LEU A 85 -18.43 -2.73 13.41
C LEU A 85 -17.75 -1.47 13.97
N PHE A 86 -17.17 -0.67 13.06
CA PHE A 86 -17.13 0.79 13.12
C PHE A 86 -16.88 1.42 14.50
N SER A 87 -15.75 1.14 15.14
CA SER A 87 -15.26 2.00 16.22
C SER A 87 -14.24 3.01 15.70
N LYS A 88 -14.77 4.12 15.16
CA LYS A 88 -14.01 5.30 14.67
C LYS A 88 -13.07 5.97 15.70
N ARG A 89 -12.84 5.40 16.89
CA ARG A 89 -12.36 6.17 18.04
C ARG A 89 -10.97 5.84 18.56
N ASP A 90 -10.34 4.76 18.11
CA ASP A 90 -8.97 4.43 18.49
C ASP A 90 -8.15 4.00 17.27
N ARG A 91 -8.16 4.82 16.21
CA ARG A 91 -7.07 4.80 15.23
C ARG A 91 -5.81 5.24 15.98
N LYS A 92 -5.14 4.33 16.69
CA LYS A 92 -3.70 4.47 16.92
C LYS A 92 -3.11 4.56 15.53
N ALA A 93 -2.83 5.80 15.12
CA ALA A 93 -2.37 6.10 13.78
C ALA A 93 -1.23 5.14 13.46
N ALA A 94 -1.35 4.39 12.36
CA ALA A 94 -0.19 3.81 11.71
C ALA A 94 0.88 4.90 11.70
N ALA A 95 2.09 4.58 12.17
CA ALA A 95 3.12 5.59 12.44
C ALA A 95 3.41 6.45 11.19
N GLN A 96 3.17 5.88 10.00
CA GLN A 96 3.07 6.54 8.71
C GLN A 96 2.01 5.83 7.85
N PRO A 97 1.19 6.55 7.07
CA PRO A 97 0.33 5.93 6.06
C PRO A 97 1.18 5.35 4.92
N LEU A 98 0.89 4.12 4.52
CA LEU A 98 1.52 3.49 3.36
C LEU A 98 0.97 4.08 2.06
N THR A 99 1.86 4.51 1.17
CA THR A 99 1.49 5.11 -0.12
C THR A 99 1.93 4.26 -1.30
N LEU A 100 1.32 4.48 -2.46
CA LEU A 100 1.74 3.81 -3.69
C LEU A 100 3.16 4.20 -4.12
N GLY A 101 3.60 5.41 -3.80
CA GLY A 101 4.97 5.88 -4.06
C GLY A 101 6.01 5.03 -3.35
N MET A 102 5.73 4.64 -2.10
CA MET A 102 6.58 3.72 -1.35
C MET A 102 6.69 2.34 -2.02
N LEU A 103 5.58 1.81 -2.56
CA LEU A 103 5.60 0.57 -3.34
C LEU A 103 6.40 0.74 -4.64
N ALA A 104 6.25 1.87 -5.34
CA ALA A 104 7.02 2.14 -6.55
C ALA A 104 8.54 2.21 -6.28
N ASP A 105 8.94 2.74 -5.13
CA ASP A 105 10.35 2.77 -4.73
C ASP A 105 10.89 1.38 -4.38
N ALA A 106 10.08 0.54 -3.72
CA ALA A 106 10.45 -0.85 -3.47
C ALA A 106 10.55 -1.68 -4.76
N MET A 107 9.68 -1.43 -5.75
CA MET A 107 9.79 -2.03 -7.09
C MET A 107 11.11 -1.64 -7.78
N ARG A 108 11.55 -0.39 -7.63
CA ARG A 108 12.83 0.07 -8.18
C ARG A 108 14.02 -0.57 -7.48
N ALA A 109 13.91 -0.79 -6.17
CA ALA A 109 14.94 -1.44 -5.36
C ALA A 109 14.95 -2.97 -5.51
N GLY A 110 13.87 -3.57 -6.03
CA GLY A 110 13.65 -5.03 -6.10
C GLY A 110 13.39 -5.69 -4.74
N ARG A 111 13.27 -4.90 -3.67
CA ARG A 111 13.03 -5.37 -2.31
C ARG A 111 12.36 -4.29 -1.47
N TRP A 112 11.67 -4.71 -0.42
CA TRP A 112 11.18 -3.81 0.62
C TRP A 112 12.29 -3.49 1.62
N ASP A 113 12.55 -2.21 1.85
CA ASP A 113 13.47 -1.72 2.88
C ASP A 113 12.80 -0.57 3.63
N THR A 114 12.15 -0.90 4.76
CA THR A 114 11.34 0.04 5.53
C THR A 114 12.08 1.34 5.85
N ALA A 115 13.36 1.26 6.24
CA ALA A 115 14.12 2.45 6.62
C ALA A 115 14.42 3.34 5.40
N ALA A 116 14.85 2.74 4.29
CA ALA A 116 15.16 3.49 3.06
C ALA A 116 13.90 4.09 2.41
N ILE A 117 12.81 3.32 2.39
CA ILE A 117 11.53 3.75 1.81
C ILE A 117 10.92 4.91 2.62
N GLU A 118 10.90 4.80 3.96
CA GLU A 118 10.39 5.88 4.80
C GLU A 118 11.27 7.13 4.84
N ALA A 119 12.59 6.99 4.66
CA ALA A 119 13.49 8.13 4.54
C ALA A 119 13.24 8.90 3.24
N THR A 120 12.98 8.18 2.15
CA THR A 120 12.65 8.76 0.84
C THR A 120 11.30 9.47 0.90
N ALA A 121 10.27 8.82 1.46
CA ALA A 121 8.94 9.39 1.58
C ALA A 121 8.84 10.62 2.50
N ARG A 122 9.79 10.81 3.42
CA ARG A 122 9.87 12.03 4.27
C ARG A 122 10.57 13.21 3.59
N SER A 123 11.22 12.97 2.46
CA SER A 123 12.07 13.95 1.78
C SER A 123 11.40 14.58 0.55
N ASP A 124 10.18 14.15 0.22
CA ASP A 124 9.32 14.64 -0.87
C ASP A 124 8.17 15.51 -0.31
#